data_AF-A0A0M3KDN1-F1
#
_entry.id   AF-A0A0M3KDN1-F1
#
_cell.length_a   1.000
_cell.length_b   1.000
_cell.length_c   1.000
_cell.angle_alpha   90.00
_cell.angle_beta   90.00
_cell.angle_gamma   90.00
#
_symmetry.space_group_name_H-M   'P 1'
#
loop_
_entity.id
_entity.type
_entity.pdbx_description
1 polymer ?
#
loop_
_entity_poly.entity_id
_entity_poly.type
_entity_poly.pdbx_seq_one_letter_code
_entity_poly.pdbx_strand_id
1 'polypeptide(L)'
;MAAGLTTVDHYSKHSLEQFFDVYGSYFGPVKEFVLDFLLAIYQPHDITDNDHIAWLQTKSNIFTGAGFTSFIATEANWYLENNNSNVYMYEFEYVSAVGRIFKVPGWNPVPHTAELPFIWMQEPIWRKAIDSLEVVPGDYEMADFFGKMWTLFAKTGFKWYRCLSIFFKSFLLSY
;
A
#
# COMPACT_ATOMS: atom_id res chain seq x y z
N MET A 1 18.05 19.65 -4.91
CA MET A 1 17.31 19.70 -3.63
C MET A 1 16.42 18.48 -3.58
N ALA A 2 16.44 17.71 -2.48
CA ALA A 2 15.66 16.48 -2.38
C ALA A 2 14.17 16.84 -2.25
N ALA A 3 13.42 16.77 -3.35
CA ALA A 3 11.96 16.71 -3.32
C ALA A 3 11.58 15.29 -2.89
N GLY A 4 11.54 15.06 -1.58
CA GLY A 4 11.19 13.78 -0.99
C GLY A 4 9.93 13.90 -0.14
N LEU A 5 9.34 12.76 0.23
CA LEU A 5 8.20 12.60 1.15
C LEU A 5 8.40 13.24 2.54
N THR A 6 9.58 13.82 2.80
CA THR A 6 9.94 14.56 4.02
C THR A 6 9.57 16.04 3.99
N THR A 7 9.11 16.58 2.86
CA THR A 7 8.64 17.97 2.71
C THR A 7 7.16 17.96 2.32
N VAL A 8 6.29 17.74 3.31
CA VAL A 8 4.83 17.63 3.11
C VAL A 8 4.27 18.89 2.44
N ASP A 9 4.81 20.07 2.75
CA ASP A 9 4.33 21.36 2.22
C ASP A 9 4.43 21.49 0.69
N HIS A 10 5.13 20.58 0.01
CA HIS A 10 5.19 20.55 -1.44
C HIS A 10 4.00 19.85 -2.11
N TYR A 11 3.15 19.15 -1.34
CA TYR A 11 1.97 18.48 -1.89
C TYR A 11 0.80 19.44 -1.96
N SER A 12 0.26 19.63 -3.15
CA SER A 12 -0.91 20.46 -3.44
C SER A 12 -1.65 19.89 -4.65
N LYS A 13 -2.83 20.44 -4.96
CA LYS A 13 -3.53 20.13 -6.22
C LYS A 13 -2.61 20.28 -7.42
N HIS A 14 -1.93 21.43 -7.50
CA HIS A 14 -1.01 21.74 -8.58
C HIS A 14 0.16 20.74 -8.68
N SER A 15 0.72 20.31 -7.54
CA SER A 15 1.78 19.30 -7.54
C SER A 15 1.33 17.93 -8.06
N LEU A 16 0.05 17.60 -7.87
CA LEU A 16 -0.56 16.37 -8.36
C LEU A 16 -0.81 16.49 -9.86
N GLU A 17 -1.35 17.62 -10.33
CA GLU A 17 -1.51 17.94 -11.75
C GLU A 17 -0.17 17.84 -12.51
N GLN A 18 0.89 18.49 -12.01
CA GLN A 18 2.23 18.41 -12.61
C GLN A 18 2.78 16.98 -12.65
N PHE A 19 2.53 16.20 -11.60
CA PHE A 19 2.89 14.80 -11.59
C PHE A 19 2.10 14.02 -12.66
N PHE A 20 0.79 14.23 -12.73
CA PHE A 20 -0.08 13.56 -13.69
C PHE A 20 0.19 14.00 -15.14
N ASP A 21 0.68 15.20 -15.39
CA ASP A 21 1.14 15.66 -16.70
C ASP A 21 2.25 14.77 -17.26
N VAL A 22 3.17 14.34 -16.39
CA VAL A 22 4.27 13.45 -16.77
C VAL A 22 3.77 12.02 -16.88
N TYR A 23 3.19 11.48 -15.80
CA TYR A 23 2.86 10.06 -15.71
C TYR A 23 1.58 9.67 -16.47
N GLY A 24 0.66 10.59 -16.67
CA GLY A 24 -0.57 10.42 -17.45
C GLY A 24 -0.41 10.82 -18.92
N SER A 25 0.78 11.25 -19.36
CA SER A 25 1.03 11.68 -20.74
C SER A 25 0.64 10.62 -21.79
N TYR A 26 0.74 9.33 -21.46
CA TYR A 26 0.33 8.24 -22.33
C TYR A 26 -1.16 8.23 -22.68
N PHE A 27 -2.02 8.85 -21.86
CA PHE A 27 -3.44 9.02 -22.15
C PHE A 27 -3.70 10.04 -23.27
N GLY A 28 -2.69 10.83 -23.66
CA GLY A 28 -2.80 11.79 -24.75
C GLY A 28 -3.98 12.74 -24.56
N PRO A 29 -4.90 12.87 -25.54
CA PRO A 29 -5.99 13.85 -25.49
C PRO A 29 -6.99 13.66 -24.33
N VAL A 30 -7.11 12.46 -23.75
CA VAL A 30 -8.08 12.19 -22.66
C VAL A 30 -7.47 12.32 -21.27
N LYS A 31 -6.20 12.74 -21.15
CA LYS A 31 -5.48 12.87 -19.87
C LYS A 31 -6.27 13.70 -18.85
N GLU A 32 -6.80 14.86 -19.22
CA GLU A 32 -7.55 15.72 -18.28
C GLU A 32 -8.82 15.03 -17.78
N PHE A 33 -9.57 14.36 -18.66
CA PHE A 33 -10.74 13.59 -18.26
C PHE A 33 -10.38 12.46 -17.27
N VAL A 34 -9.26 11.77 -17.50
CA VAL A 34 -8.81 10.72 -16.58
C VAL A 34 -8.41 11.33 -15.23
N LEU A 35 -7.74 12.47 -15.21
CA LEU A 35 -7.40 13.16 -13.97
C LEU A 35 -8.66 13.56 -13.20
N ASP A 36 -9.63 14.18 -13.86
CA ASP A 36 -10.92 14.56 -13.26
C ASP A 36 -11.65 13.35 -12.68
N PHE A 37 -11.68 12.24 -13.41
CA PHE A 37 -12.25 10.99 -12.94
C PHE A 37 -11.53 10.45 -11.69
N LEU A 38 -10.19 10.47 -11.68
CA LEU A 38 -9.41 10.06 -10.52
C LEU A 38 -9.65 10.96 -9.31
N LEU A 39 -9.71 12.28 -9.51
CA LEU A 39 -10.01 13.22 -8.43
C LEU A 39 -11.42 13.01 -7.87
N ALA A 40 -12.41 12.73 -8.71
CA ALA A 40 -13.77 12.42 -8.26
C ALA A 40 -13.85 11.18 -7.36
N ILE A 41 -12.92 10.24 -7.48
CA ILE A 41 -12.89 9.00 -6.68
C ILE A 41 -12.02 9.15 -5.43
N TYR A 42 -10.83 9.72 -5.58
CA TYR A 42 -9.79 9.66 -4.54
C TYR A 42 -9.67 10.92 -3.70
N GLN A 43 -10.18 12.06 -4.17
CA GLN A 43 -10.10 13.32 -3.43
C GLN A 43 -11.14 13.34 -2.31
N PRO A 44 -10.75 13.60 -1.04
CA PRO A 44 -11.72 13.86 0.01
C PRO A 44 -12.57 15.10 -0.30
N HIS A 45 -13.84 15.08 0.15
CA HIS A 45 -14.71 16.25 0.04
C HIS A 45 -14.14 17.44 0.84
N ASP A 46 -14.39 18.65 0.35
CA ASP A 46 -14.11 19.92 1.03
C ASP A 46 -12.65 20.24 1.38
N ILE A 47 -11.68 19.65 0.67
CA ILE A 47 -10.27 20.01 0.83
C ILE A 47 -9.93 21.29 0.07
N THR A 48 -9.01 22.09 0.62
CA THR A 48 -8.44 23.25 -0.08
C THR A 48 -7.24 22.83 -0.93
N ASP A 49 -6.86 23.64 -1.92
CA ASP A 49 -5.69 23.36 -2.76
C ASP A 49 -4.36 23.26 -1.98
N ASN A 50 -4.31 23.83 -0.77
CA ASN A 50 -3.16 23.81 0.14
C ASN A 50 -3.31 22.80 1.30
N ASP A 51 -4.30 21.91 1.26
CA ASP A 51 -4.37 20.79 2.22
C ASP A 51 -3.31 19.73 1.86
N HIS A 52 -2.08 19.99 2.31
CA HIS A 52 -0.91 19.24 1.89
C HIS A 52 -0.98 17.75 2.20
N ILE A 53 -1.55 17.37 3.35
CA ILE A 53 -1.73 15.97 3.74
C ILE A 53 -2.81 15.31 2.88
N ALA A 54 -3.94 15.97 2.63
CA ALA A 54 -4.98 15.41 1.78
C ALA A 54 -4.49 15.22 0.33
N TRP A 55 -3.71 16.14 -0.22
CA TRP A 55 -3.13 16.00 -1.55
C TRP A 55 -2.05 14.92 -1.63
N LEU A 56 -1.23 14.77 -0.58
CA LEU A 56 -0.29 13.64 -0.47
C LEU A 56 -1.04 12.30 -0.44
N GLN A 57 -2.09 12.17 0.36
CA GLN A 57 -2.91 10.96 0.46
C GLN A 57 -3.62 10.65 -0.87
N THR A 58 -4.26 11.65 -1.48
CA THR A 58 -4.91 11.52 -2.80
C THR A 58 -3.92 10.99 -3.84
N LYS A 59 -2.74 11.63 -3.94
CA LYS A 59 -1.68 11.20 -4.86
C LYS A 59 -1.21 9.77 -4.56
N SER A 60 -0.99 9.45 -3.28
CA SER A 60 -0.56 8.12 -2.85
C SER A 60 -1.58 7.05 -3.21
N ASN A 61 -2.87 7.31 -3.02
CA ASN A 61 -3.94 6.36 -3.30
C ASN A 61 -4.13 6.13 -4.80
N ILE A 62 -4.13 7.20 -5.61
CA ILE A 62 -4.16 7.09 -7.08
C ILE A 62 -3.01 6.21 -7.57
N PHE A 63 -1.79 6.45 -7.09
CA PHE A 63 -0.62 5.69 -7.53
C PHE A 63 -0.60 4.26 -6.99
N THR A 64 -1.10 4.03 -5.78
CA THR A 64 -1.26 2.68 -5.22
C THR A 64 -2.27 1.88 -6.04
N GLY A 65 -3.39 2.51 -6.39
CA GLY A 65 -4.42 1.97 -7.28
C GLY A 65 -3.85 1.58 -8.64
N ALA A 66 -3.26 2.55 -9.33
CA ALA A 66 -2.76 2.38 -10.69
C ALA A 66 -1.51 1.49 -10.78
N GLY A 67 -0.61 1.55 -9.80
CA GLY A 67 0.69 0.89 -9.86
C GLY A 67 0.75 -0.49 -9.23
N PHE A 68 -0.19 -0.82 -8.34
CA PHE A 68 -0.13 -2.08 -7.58
C PHE A 68 -1.49 -2.80 -7.53
N THR A 69 -2.50 -2.22 -6.89
CA THR A 69 -3.71 -2.99 -6.54
C THR A 69 -4.53 -3.39 -7.76
N SER A 70 -4.60 -2.54 -8.80
CA SER A 70 -5.28 -2.88 -10.05
C SER A 70 -4.64 -4.05 -10.79
N PHE A 71 -3.30 -4.11 -10.86
CA PHE A 71 -2.58 -5.23 -11.48
C PHE A 71 -2.76 -6.52 -10.69
N ILE A 72 -2.65 -6.46 -9.36
CA ILE A 72 -2.86 -7.61 -8.47
C ILE A 72 -4.28 -8.16 -8.64
N ALA A 73 -5.30 -7.29 -8.63
CA ALA A 73 -6.69 -7.69 -8.81
C ALA A 73 -6.94 -8.31 -10.20
N THR A 74 -6.37 -7.72 -11.26
CA THR A 74 -6.46 -8.25 -12.62
C THR A 74 -5.84 -9.65 -12.73
N GLU A 75 -4.66 -9.84 -12.15
CA GLU A 75 -3.99 -11.14 -12.15
C GLU A 75 -4.77 -12.18 -11.35
N ALA A 76 -5.30 -11.81 -10.17
CA ALA A 76 -6.14 -12.69 -9.37
C ALA A 76 -7.40 -13.13 -10.14
N ASN A 77 -8.09 -12.19 -10.80
CA ASN A 77 -9.26 -12.48 -11.63
C ASN A 77 -8.90 -13.43 -12.78
N TRP A 78 -7.76 -13.21 -13.44
CA TRP A 78 -7.30 -14.09 -14.51
C TRP A 78 -7.08 -15.53 -14.05
N TYR A 79 -6.51 -15.76 -12.87
CA TYR A 79 -6.40 -17.11 -12.30
C TYR A 79 -7.77 -17.74 -12.04
N LEU A 80 -8.71 -16.98 -11.46
CA LEU A 80 -10.04 -17.46 -11.13
C LEU A 80 -10.84 -17.83 -12.40
N GLU A 81 -10.78 -16.99 -13.45
CA GLU A 81 -11.42 -17.25 -14.75
C GLU A 81 -10.87 -18.51 -15.44
N ASN A 82 -9.62 -18.87 -15.16
CA ASN A 82 -8.99 -20.10 -15.65
C ASN A 82 -9.20 -21.31 -14.72
N ASN A 83 -10.22 -21.27 -13.85
CA ASN A 83 -10.56 -22.33 -12.88
C ASN A 83 -9.44 -22.64 -11.87
N ASN A 84 -8.49 -21.73 -11.64
CA ASN A 84 -7.55 -21.85 -10.53
C ASN A 84 -8.10 -21.14 -9.30
N SER A 85 -8.69 -21.92 -8.39
CA SER A 85 -9.20 -21.40 -7.11
C SER A 85 -8.16 -21.32 -6.00
N ASN A 86 -6.89 -21.70 -6.24
CA ASN A 86 -5.82 -21.64 -5.25
C ASN A 86 -5.14 -20.26 -5.27
N VAL A 87 -5.92 -19.20 -5.12
CA VAL A 87 -5.47 -17.80 -5.09
C VAL A 87 -5.65 -17.25 -3.68
N TYR A 88 -4.57 -16.70 -3.12
CA TYR A 88 -4.56 -16.11 -1.78
C TYR A 88 -3.97 -14.71 -1.87
N MET A 89 -4.67 -13.72 -1.34
CA MET A 89 -4.29 -12.32 -1.41
C MET A 89 -4.39 -11.71 -0.02
N TYR A 90 -3.39 -10.94 0.41
CA TYR A 90 -3.45 -10.16 1.64
C TYR A 90 -3.20 -8.68 1.34
N GLU A 91 -3.69 -7.83 2.24
CA GLU A 91 -3.34 -6.42 2.32
C GLU A 91 -2.59 -6.19 3.64
N PHE A 92 -1.50 -5.44 3.60
CA PHE A 92 -0.68 -5.17 4.78
C PHE A 92 -0.84 -3.71 5.21
N GLU A 93 -1.52 -3.51 6.34
CA GLU A 93 -1.84 -2.18 6.90
C GLU A 93 -1.17 -1.92 8.25
N TYR A 94 -0.29 -2.81 8.71
CA TYR A 94 0.34 -2.68 10.03
C TYR A 94 1.41 -1.58 10.04
N VAL A 95 1.14 -0.52 10.80
CA VAL A 95 2.06 0.60 11.01
C VAL A 95 3.10 0.24 12.07
N SER A 96 4.38 0.33 11.70
CA SER A 96 5.51 -0.04 12.57
C SER A 96 6.73 0.86 12.38
N ALA A 97 7.68 0.81 13.32
CA ALA A 97 9.06 1.25 13.13
C ALA A 97 9.87 0.35 12.21
N VAL A 98 9.57 -0.94 12.23
CA VAL A 98 10.20 -1.93 11.35
C VAL A 98 9.68 -1.69 9.93
N GLY A 99 10.59 -1.57 8.96
CA GLY A 99 10.24 -1.30 7.55
C GLY A 99 9.86 0.16 7.25
N ARG A 100 9.81 1.05 8.25
CA ARG A 100 9.51 2.47 8.03
C ARG A 100 10.69 3.20 7.41
N ILE A 101 10.44 3.83 6.27
CA ILE A 101 11.44 4.58 5.50
C ILE A 101 11.32 6.11 5.65
N PHE A 102 10.17 6.63 6.06
CA PHE A 102 9.94 8.05 6.33
C PHE A 102 8.84 8.24 7.40
N LYS A 103 8.79 9.42 8.01
CA LYS A 103 7.71 9.84 8.92
C LYS A 103 6.95 10.99 8.24
N VAL A 104 5.63 10.92 8.25
CA VAL A 104 4.76 11.99 7.74
C VAL A 104 3.99 12.59 8.93
N PRO A 105 4.15 13.89 9.25
CA PRO A 105 3.34 14.52 10.29
C PRO A 105 1.84 14.37 9.99
N GLY A 106 1.05 13.93 10.97
CA GLY A 106 -0.41 13.78 10.83
C GLY A 106 -0.88 12.56 10.03
N TRP A 107 0.02 11.73 9.49
CA TRP A 107 -0.34 10.52 8.76
C TRP A 107 0.69 9.39 8.98
N ASN A 108 0.22 8.16 9.19
CA ASN A 108 1.08 7.00 9.35
C ASN A 108 0.93 6.05 8.15
N PRO A 109 1.62 6.33 7.02
CA PRO A 109 1.56 5.47 5.86
C PRO A 109 2.33 4.16 6.08
N VAL A 110 1.84 3.10 5.45
CA VAL A 110 2.58 1.84 5.29
C VAL A 110 3.27 1.88 3.92
N PRO A 111 4.62 1.96 3.87
CA PRO A 111 5.32 2.06 2.60
C PRO A 111 5.29 0.73 1.84
N HIS A 112 5.54 0.80 0.53
CA HIS A 112 5.70 -0.37 -0.32
C HIS A 112 6.74 -1.34 0.30
N THR A 113 6.40 -2.63 0.38
CA THR A 113 7.23 -3.72 0.93
C THR A 113 7.53 -3.65 2.43
N ALA A 114 6.77 -2.86 3.19
CA ALA A 114 6.93 -2.74 4.65
C ALA A 114 6.79 -4.07 5.41
N GLU A 115 6.13 -5.06 4.83
CA GLU A 115 5.95 -6.40 5.37
C GLU A 115 7.19 -7.29 5.26
N LEU A 116 8.09 -7.05 4.28
CA LEU A 116 9.23 -7.93 4.01
C LEU A 116 10.16 -8.15 5.22
N PRO A 117 10.48 -7.14 6.04
CA PRO A 117 11.30 -7.35 7.23
C PRO A 117 10.65 -8.30 8.24
N PHE A 118 9.31 -8.37 8.32
CA PHE A 118 8.60 -9.30 9.20
C PHE A 118 8.63 -10.74 8.68
N ILE A 119 8.75 -10.93 7.37
CA ILE A 119 8.88 -12.24 6.74
C ILE A 119 10.32 -12.77 6.87
N TRP A 120 11.29 -11.93 6.53
CA TRP A 120 12.68 -12.34 6.36
C TRP A 120 13.60 -12.00 7.54
N MET A 121 13.07 -11.34 8.57
CA MET A 121 13.85 -10.90 9.73
C MET A 121 15.14 -10.16 9.33
N GLN A 122 15.02 -9.23 8.38
CA GLN A 122 16.18 -8.53 7.80
C GLN A 122 16.92 -7.72 8.86
N GLU A 123 18.03 -8.27 9.35
CA GLU A 123 18.77 -7.75 10.52
C GLU A 123 19.06 -6.24 10.44
N PRO A 124 19.55 -5.67 9.31
CA PRO A 124 19.84 -4.24 9.25
C PRO A 124 18.60 -3.36 9.50
N ILE A 125 17.43 -3.78 9.04
CA ILE A 125 16.17 -3.03 9.19
C ILE A 125 15.65 -3.15 10.62
N TRP A 126 15.67 -4.37 11.18
CA TRP A 126 15.27 -4.61 12.56
C TRP A 126 16.17 -3.88 13.56
N ARG A 127 17.50 -3.96 13.38
CA ARG A 127 18.44 -3.28 14.26
C ARG A 127 18.22 -1.76 14.24
N LYS A 128 18.04 -1.17 13.05
CA LYS A 128 17.71 0.26 12.92
C LYS A 128 16.44 0.64 13.69
N ALA A 129 15.39 -0.18 13.62
CA ALA A 129 14.13 0.07 14.34
C ALA A 129 14.29 -0.09 15.86
N ILE A 130 15.06 -1.09 16.30
CA ILE A 130 15.38 -1.30 17.72
C ILE A 130 16.20 -0.11 18.26
N ASP A 131 17.22 0.32 17.53
CA ASP A 131 18.07 1.44 17.89
C ASP A 131 17.29 2.76 17.95
N SER A 132 16.18 2.88 17.19
CA SER A 132 15.29 4.04 17.28
C SER A 132 14.36 4.02 18.51
N LEU A 133 14.35 2.94 19.30
CA LEU A 133 13.51 2.74 20.49
C LEU A 133 12.00 2.86 20.21
N GLU A 134 11.58 2.57 18.97
CA GLU A 134 10.17 2.65 18.54
C GLU A 134 9.55 1.28 18.23
N VAL A 135 10.32 0.20 18.42
CA VAL A 135 9.81 -1.18 18.31
C VAL A 135 8.92 -1.51 19.51
N VAL A 136 7.77 -2.10 19.23
CA VAL A 136 6.76 -2.49 20.23
C VAL A 136 6.53 -4.00 20.20
N PRO A 137 5.94 -4.60 21.26
CA PRO A 137 5.66 -6.05 21.28
C PRO A 137 4.88 -6.56 20.06
N GLY A 138 3.94 -5.76 19.54
CA GLY A 138 3.18 -6.11 18.34
C GLY A 138 4.02 -6.33 17.08
N ASP A 139 5.23 -5.75 17.00
CA ASP A 139 6.13 -5.98 15.87
C ASP A 139 6.63 -7.42 15.83
N TYR A 140 6.95 -7.98 17.00
CA TYR A 140 7.37 -9.38 17.13
C TYR A 140 6.20 -10.34 16.90
N GLU A 141 4.99 -9.98 17.34
CA GLU A 141 3.78 -10.74 17.05
C GLU A 141 3.49 -10.79 15.54
N MET A 142 3.66 -9.66 14.84
CA MET A 142 3.52 -9.60 13.38
C MET A 142 4.59 -10.46 12.67
N ALA A 143 5.83 -10.43 13.14
CA ALA A 143 6.89 -11.28 12.60
C ALA A 143 6.60 -12.79 12.80
N ASP A 144 6.16 -13.18 14.00
CA ASP A 144 5.76 -14.55 14.29
C ASP A 144 4.56 -14.99 13.45
N PHE A 145 3.57 -14.10 13.27
CA PHE A 145 2.43 -14.34 12.37
C PHE A 145 2.88 -14.60 10.93
N PHE A 146 3.69 -13.72 10.34
CA PHE A 146 4.18 -13.91 8.98
C PHE A 146 5.06 -15.15 8.83
N GLY A 147 5.93 -15.42 9.80
CA GLY A 147 6.75 -16.63 9.82
C GLY A 147 5.88 -17.89 9.81
N LYS A 148 4.82 -17.94 10.64
CA LYS A 148 3.86 -19.05 10.64
C LYS A 148 3.09 -19.16 9.33
N MET A 149 2.55 -18.04 8.84
CA MET A 149 1.70 -18.02 7.64
C MET A 149 2.45 -18.43 6.38
N TRP A 150 3.62 -17.84 6.12
CA TRP A 150 4.42 -18.15 4.93
C TRP A 150 5.00 -19.56 4.99
N THR A 151 5.43 -20.03 6.17
CA THR A 151 5.90 -21.43 6.29
C THR A 151 4.78 -22.43 6.16
N LEU A 152 3.57 -22.11 6.64
CA LEU A 152 2.40 -22.95 6.45
C LEU A 152 1.97 -23.01 4.99
N PHE A 153 2.00 -21.87 4.28
CA PHE A 153 1.77 -21.83 2.84
C PHE A 153 2.82 -22.67 2.10
N ALA A 154 4.11 -22.51 2.39
CA ALA A 154 5.18 -23.29 1.77
C ALA A 154 5.02 -24.80 2.00
N LYS A 155 4.54 -25.22 3.18
CA LYS A 155 4.33 -26.63 3.51
C LYS A 155 3.09 -27.24 2.87
N THR A 156 2.03 -26.45 2.67
CA THR A 156 0.70 -26.99 2.37
C THR A 156 0.09 -26.50 1.06
N GLY A 157 0.61 -25.42 0.48
CA GLY A 157 -0.01 -24.69 -0.64
C GLY A 157 -1.45 -24.23 -0.35
N PHE A 158 -1.83 -24.20 0.94
CA PHE A 158 -3.20 -24.10 1.46
C PHE A 158 -4.26 -25.02 0.81
N LYS A 159 -3.89 -26.28 0.54
CA LYS A 159 -4.85 -27.36 0.24
C LYS A 159 -5.42 -27.96 1.54
N TRP A 160 -6.66 -27.57 1.92
CA TRP A 160 -7.68 -28.25 2.79
C TRP A 160 -8.34 -27.41 3.92
N TYR A 161 -9.66 -27.62 4.01
CA TYR A 161 -10.79 -27.20 4.88
C TYR A 161 -10.62 -26.83 6.39
N ARG A 162 -9.44 -26.53 6.92
CA ARG A 162 -9.27 -26.29 8.39
C ARG A 162 -8.32 -25.17 8.81
N CYS A 163 -8.11 -24.15 7.99
CA CYS A 163 -7.62 -22.86 8.51
C CYS A 163 -8.79 -21.91 8.72
N LEU A 164 -9.44 -22.08 9.87
CA LEU A 164 -10.41 -21.12 10.41
C LEU A 164 -9.81 -19.71 10.38
N SER A 165 -10.56 -18.78 9.78
CA SER A 165 -10.48 -17.32 9.96
C SER A 165 -9.07 -16.73 9.99
N ILE A 166 -8.40 -16.72 8.84
CA ILE A 166 -7.43 -15.65 8.58
C ILE A 166 -8.28 -14.49 8.06
N PHE A 167 -8.45 -13.45 8.89
CA PHE A 167 -9.19 -12.26 8.52
C PHE A 167 -8.44 -11.52 7.41
N PHE A 168 -8.78 -11.88 6.17
CA PHE A 168 -8.64 -10.99 5.03
C PHE A 168 -9.80 -10.01 5.12
N LYS A 169 -9.53 -8.75 5.45
CA LYS A 169 -10.54 -7.71 5.40
C LYS A 169 -10.79 -7.39 3.92
N SER A 170 -11.58 -8.24 3.27
CA SER A 170 -12.02 -8.07 1.90
C SER A 170 -12.98 -6.88 1.84
N PHE A 171 -12.52 -5.72 1.37
CA PHE A 171 -13.44 -4.79 0.71
C PHE A 171 -13.75 -5.37 -0.68
N LEU A 172 -14.81 -6.18 -0.73
CA LEU A 172 -15.58 -6.35 -1.96
C LEU A 172 -16.22 -5.00 -2.26
N LEU A 173 -15.54 -4.19 -3.07
CA LEU A 173 -16.23 -3.15 -3.82
C LEU A 173 -16.91 -3.86 -4.99
N SER A 174 -18.14 -4.27 -4.76
CA SER A 174 -19.10 -4.49 -5.84
C SER A 174 -19.31 -3.14 -6.54
N TYR A 175 -18.83 -3.04 -7.78
CA TYR A 175 -19.35 -2.12 -8.78
C TYR A 175 -19.75 -2.93 -10.01
#